data_AF-A0A2E6T460-F1
#
_entry.id   AF-A0A2E6T460-F1
#
_cell.length_a   1.000
_cell.length_b   1.000
_cell.length_c   1.000
_cell.angle_alpha   90.00
_cell.angle_beta   90.00
_cell.angle_gamma   90.00
#
_symmetry.space_group_name_H-M   'P 1'
#
loop_
_entity.id
_entity.type
_entity.pdbx_description
1 polymer ?
#
loop_
_entity_poly.entity_id
_entity_poly.type
_entity_poly.pdbx_seq_one_letter_code
_entity_poly.pdbx_strand_id
1 'polypeptide(L)'
;MTLKHSNHQNRDLGLCSAAGIVVCGMIGAGIFTTTGLHAAELGSSWAIMLVWILGGLLALCGTLTYIELATLWPEAGGSYVFVRNIYGPATGFVVGLSVAIISCMGSLAIVGMAFGAYFQKLGTGIPPETAANTAVMIATLIHCLGVREGNAVNQIGAIFKIALLSGLVVWGFSVEATADTLPPNTGEDAIVFSPSTFGSAMAAVAFAYLGWDNPTYIAGEIRDSRRSLKLECHWA
;
A
#
# COMPACT_ATOMS: atom_id res chain seq x y z
N MET A 1 -37.73 -0.06 -27.50
CA MET A 1 -37.71 -1.06 -26.41
C MET A 1 -36.36 -0.94 -25.71
N THR A 2 -36.26 -0.05 -24.73
CA THR A 2 -35.01 0.36 -24.09
C THR A 2 -34.82 -0.53 -22.85
N LEU A 3 -33.90 -1.48 -22.93
CA LEU A 3 -33.56 -2.33 -21.79
C LEU A 3 -32.88 -1.48 -20.71
N LYS A 4 -33.65 -1.13 -19.68
CA LYS A 4 -33.16 -0.53 -18.44
C LYS A 4 -32.46 -1.65 -17.66
N HIS A 5 -31.16 -1.86 -17.90
CA HIS A 5 -30.34 -2.70 -17.03
C HIS A 5 -30.23 -2.01 -15.66
N SER A 6 -31.17 -2.32 -14.77
CA SER A 6 -31.07 -2.01 -13.35
C SER A 6 -30.16 -3.04 -12.71
N ASN A 7 -28.84 -2.90 -12.91
CA ASN A 7 -27.90 -3.54 -11.99
C ASN A 7 -28.03 -2.81 -10.65
N HIS A 8 -28.86 -3.34 -9.77
CA HIS A 8 -28.76 -3.09 -8.34
C HIS A 8 -27.39 -3.63 -7.88
N GLN A 9 -26.33 -2.85 -8.06
CA GLN A 9 -25.08 -3.08 -7.34
C GLN A 9 -25.42 -2.85 -5.86
N ASN A 10 -25.46 -3.94 -5.10
CA ASN A 10 -25.75 -3.90 -3.68
C ASN A 10 -24.57 -3.18 -3.01
N ARG A 11 -24.82 -1.93 -2.58
CA ARG A 11 -23.79 -1.08 -1.98
C ARG A 11 -23.63 -1.46 -0.52
N ASP A 12 -22.86 -2.51 -0.28
CA ASP A 12 -22.79 -3.18 1.02
C ASP A 12 -21.61 -2.70 1.89
N LEU A 13 -20.67 -1.93 1.33
CA LEU A 13 -19.46 -1.49 2.05
C LEU A 13 -19.66 -0.11 2.73
N GLY A 14 -19.61 -0.07 4.06
CA GLY A 14 -19.63 1.17 4.84
C GLY A 14 -18.28 1.90 4.85
N LEU A 15 -18.28 3.18 5.26
CA LEU A 15 -17.09 4.05 5.33
C LEU A 15 -15.95 3.47 6.18
N CYS A 16 -16.24 3.00 7.39
CA CYS A 16 -15.22 2.42 8.25
C CYS A 16 -14.61 1.15 7.65
N SER A 17 -15.41 0.37 6.90
CA SER A 17 -14.90 -0.79 6.16
C SER A 17 -14.00 -0.36 5.00
N ALA A 18 -14.37 0.70 4.27
CA ALA A 18 -13.55 1.26 3.19
C ALA A 18 -12.22 1.82 3.72
N ALA A 19 -12.25 2.60 4.80
CA ALA A 19 -11.04 3.12 5.47
C ALA A 19 -10.17 1.98 6.03
N GLY A 20 -10.79 0.94 6.62
CA GLY A 20 -10.09 -0.26 7.07
C GLY A 20 -9.39 -0.98 5.93
N ILE A 21 -10.02 -1.09 4.75
CA ILE A 21 -9.42 -1.66 3.54
C ILE A 21 -8.23 -0.81 3.07
N VAL A 22 -8.32 0.52 3.13
CA VAL A 22 -7.18 1.41 2.80
C VAL A 22 -6.01 1.16 3.74
N VAL A 23 -6.24 1.24 5.05
CA VAL A 23 -5.19 1.10 6.05
C VAL A 23 -4.56 -0.30 5.96
N CYS A 24 -5.37 -1.35 5.84
CA CYS A 24 -4.86 -2.72 5.70
C CYS A 24 -4.14 -2.94 4.35
N GLY A 25 -4.59 -2.27 3.28
CA GLY A 25 -3.98 -2.33 1.95
C GLY A 25 -2.63 -1.61 1.90
N MET A 26 -2.52 -0.45 2.57
CA MET A 26 -1.29 0.34 2.65
C MET A 26 -0.26 -0.29 3.58
N ILE A 27 -0.67 -0.94 4.67
CA ILE A 27 0.26 -1.64 5.58
C ILE A 27 0.73 -2.95 4.93
N GLY A 28 1.79 -2.82 4.13
CA GLY A 28 2.36 -3.88 3.31
C GLY A 28 3.71 -4.41 3.80
N ALA A 29 4.38 -5.13 2.90
CA ALA A 29 5.76 -5.56 3.11
C ALA A 29 6.74 -4.38 3.17
N GLY A 30 6.37 -3.22 2.59
CA GLY A 30 7.23 -2.05 2.46
C GLY A 30 7.83 -1.59 3.79
N ILE A 31 7.03 -1.40 4.84
CA ILE A 31 7.54 -0.97 6.15
C ILE A 31 8.60 -1.93 6.73
N PHE A 32 8.47 -3.23 6.46
CA PHE A 32 9.39 -4.25 6.96
C PHE A 32 10.69 -4.31 6.14
N THR A 33 10.62 -4.08 4.83
CA THR A 33 11.75 -4.22 3.91
C THR A 33 12.48 -2.91 3.64
N THR A 34 11.76 -1.85 3.27
CA THR A 34 12.35 -0.62 2.75
C THR A 34 13.01 0.19 3.86
N THR A 35 12.40 0.24 5.05
CA THR A 35 12.95 0.96 6.20
C THR A 35 14.34 0.47 6.58
N GLY A 36 14.52 -0.86 6.68
CA GLY A 36 15.82 -1.43 7.07
C GLY A 36 16.91 -1.20 6.03
N LEU A 37 16.58 -1.31 4.74
CA LEU A 37 17.54 -1.09 3.64
C LEU A 37 18.00 0.37 3.59
N HIS A 38 17.05 1.32 3.64
CA HIS A 38 17.38 2.73 3.51
C HIS A 38 17.85 3.38 4.82
N ALA A 39 17.60 2.75 5.99
CA ALA A 39 18.14 3.23 7.25
C ALA A 39 19.67 3.28 7.23
N ALA A 40 20.31 2.25 6.66
CA ALA A 40 21.76 2.20 6.50
C ALA A 40 22.28 3.23 5.49
N GLU A 41 21.54 3.49 4.41
CA GLU A 41 21.94 4.42 3.35
C GLU A 41 21.77 5.90 3.75
N LEU A 42 20.67 6.23 4.43
CA LEU A 42 20.39 7.59 4.91
C LEU A 42 21.32 7.96 6.07
N GLY A 43 21.74 6.97 6.86
CA GLY A 43 22.68 7.15 7.97
C GLY A 43 22.18 8.09 9.08
N SER A 44 20.93 8.55 9.05
CA SER A 44 20.38 9.49 10.04
C SER A 44 18.94 9.15 10.34
N SER A 45 18.62 9.03 11.63
CA SER A 45 17.25 8.68 12.05
C SER A 45 16.25 9.79 11.82
N TRP A 46 16.70 11.04 11.90
CA TRP A 46 15.87 12.18 11.52
C TRP A 46 15.53 12.16 10.03
N ALA A 47 16.50 11.81 9.17
CA ALA A 47 16.26 11.69 7.74
C ALA A 47 15.25 10.57 7.43
N ILE A 48 15.33 9.43 8.12
CA ILE A 48 14.33 8.35 8.00
C ILE A 48 12.93 8.86 8.35
N MET A 49 12.77 9.52 9.51
CA MET A 49 11.48 10.08 9.92
C MET A 49 10.94 11.10 8.91
N LEU A 50 11.80 11.96 8.38
CA LEU A 50 11.43 12.99 7.42
C LEU A 50 10.92 12.39 6.10
N VAL A 51 11.59 11.36 5.57
CA VAL A 51 11.16 10.65 4.36
C VAL A 51 9.78 10.01 4.58
N TRP A 52 9.55 9.38 5.73
CA TRP A 52 8.24 8.79 6.08
C TRP A 52 7.13 9.84 6.19
N ILE A 53 7.39 10.97 6.86
CA ILE A 53 6.42 12.07 6.98
C ILE A 53 6.07 12.64 5.60
N LEU A 54 7.06 12.91 4.76
CA LEU A 54 6.83 13.45 3.42
C LEU A 54 6.11 12.44 2.52
N GLY A 55 6.46 11.16 2.61
CA GLY A 55 5.77 10.09 1.88
C GLY A 55 4.30 9.99 2.27
N GLY A 56 4.00 10.05 3.57
CA GLY A 56 2.63 10.05 4.09
C GLY A 56 1.84 11.28 3.65
N LEU A 57 2.45 12.47 3.67
CA LEU A 57 1.81 13.71 3.19
C LEU A 57 1.49 13.63 1.70
N LEU A 58 2.41 13.09 0.89
CA LEU A 58 2.20 12.91 -0.54
C LEU A 58 1.08 11.91 -0.83
N ALA A 59 1.02 10.79 -0.09
CA ALA A 59 -0.07 9.82 -0.19
C ALA A 59 -1.42 10.43 0.22
N LEU A 60 -1.44 11.27 1.27
CA LEU A 60 -2.65 11.98 1.71
C LEU A 60 -3.16 12.94 0.63
N CYS A 61 -2.29 13.77 0.06
CA CYS A 61 -2.65 14.68 -1.02
C CYS A 61 -3.19 13.92 -2.25
N GLY A 62 -2.57 12.79 -2.61
CA GLY A 62 -3.04 11.91 -3.69
C GLY A 62 -4.43 11.35 -3.40
N THR A 63 -4.65 10.87 -2.18
CA THR A 63 -5.93 10.31 -1.73
C THR A 63 -7.05 11.35 -1.80
N LEU A 64 -6.83 12.56 -1.29
CA LEU A 64 -7.82 13.64 -1.33
C LEU A 64 -8.20 14.01 -2.78
N THR A 65 -7.22 14.09 -3.67
CA THR A 65 -7.46 14.34 -5.10
C THR A 65 -8.29 13.21 -5.74
N TYR A 66 -7.97 11.95 -5.41
CA TYR A 66 -8.69 10.80 -5.94
C TYR A 66 -10.12 10.69 -5.37
N ILE A 67 -10.34 11.12 -4.13
CA ILE A 67 -11.68 11.20 -3.53
C ILE A 67 -12.55 12.16 -4.33
N GLU A 68 -12.07 13.37 -4.64
CA GLU A 68 -12.83 14.32 -5.45
C GLU A 68 -13.22 13.72 -6.81
N LEU A 69 -12.28 13.09 -7.51
CA LEU A 69 -12.53 12.41 -8.78
C LEU A 69 -13.52 11.24 -8.65
N ALA A 70 -13.39 10.43 -7.59
CA ALA A 70 -14.29 9.32 -7.31
C ALA A 70 -15.73 9.79 -6.98
N THR A 71 -15.89 10.99 -6.40
CA THR A 71 -17.23 11.57 -6.18
C THR A 71 -17.88 12.08 -7.47
N LEU A 72 -17.07 12.59 -8.41
CA LEU A 72 -17.53 13.04 -9.72
C LEU A 72 -17.91 11.84 -10.61
N TRP A 73 -17.09 10.80 -10.61
CA TRP A 73 -17.29 9.58 -11.39
C TRP A 73 -17.28 8.34 -10.48
N PRO A 74 -18.41 8.02 -9.82
CA PRO A 74 -18.53 6.93 -8.86
C PRO A 74 -18.70 5.57 -9.56
N GLU A 75 -17.83 5.29 -10.53
CA GLU A 75 -17.76 4.03 -11.28
C GLU A 75 -16.60 3.20 -10.74
N ALA A 76 -16.75 1.87 -10.74
CA ALA A 76 -15.65 0.98 -10.42
C ALA A 76 -14.61 1.02 -11.56
N GLY A 77 -13.34 1.25 -11.23
CA GLY A 77 -12.24 1.21 -12.19
C GLY A 77 -11.08 2.17 -11.92
N GLY A 78 -11.16 2.99 -10.86
CA GLY A 78 -10.04 3.81 -10.39
C GLY A 78 -9.47 4.77 -11.44
N SER A 79 -8.14 4.85 -11.52
CA SER A 79 -7.42 5.78 -12.40
C SER A 79 -7.78 5.64 -13.89
N TYR A 80 -8.16 4.43 -14.34
CA TYR A 80 -8.66 4.19 -15.70
C TYR A 80 -9.90 5.05 -16.00
N VAL A 81 -10.89 5.07 -15.10
CA VAL A 81 -12.14 5.82 -15.28
C VAL A 81 -11.85 7.31 -15.36
N PHE A 82 -10.99 7.82 -14.48
CA PHE A 82 -10.68 9.24 -14.40
C PHE A 82 -9.98 9.72 -15.68
N VAL A 83 -8.94 9.02 -16.12
CA VAL A 83 -8.20 9.39 -17.32
C VAL A 83 -9.05 9.21 -18.58
N ARG A 84 -9.86 8.15 -18.65
CA ARG A 84 -10.80 7.94 -19.75
C ARG A 84 -11.80 9.09 -19.89
N ASN A 85 -12.33 9.59 -18.78
CA ASN A 85 -13.33 10.65 -18.79
C ASN A 85 -12.75 12.02 -19.12
N ILE A 86 -11.48 12.27 -18.76
CA ILE A 86 -10.80 13.56 -19.02
C ILE A 86 -10.17 13.60 -20.42
N TYR A 87 -9.46 12.54 -20.81
CA TYR A 87 -8.59 12.51 -21.99
C TYR A 87 -9.04 11.53 -23.08
N GLY A 88 -10.15 10.82 -22.86
CA GLY A 88 -10.76 9.91 -23.82
C GLY A 88 -10.33 8.44 -23.71
N PRO A 89 -10.93 7.55 -24.51
CA PRO A 89 -10.78 6.11 -24.34
C PRO A 89 -9.37 5.57 -24.58
N ALA A 90 -8.61 6.16 -25.50
CA ALA A 90 -7.27 5.68 -25.87
C ALA A 90 -6.26 5.86 -24.74
N THR A 91 -6.24 7.05 -24.11
CA THR A 91 -5.38 7.35 -22.95
C THR A 91 -5.84 6.57 -21.72
N GLY A 92 -7.15 6.43 -21.51
CA GLY A 92 -7.72 5.54 -20.51
C GLY A 92 -7.18 4.11 -20.66
N PHE A 93 -7.23 3.54 -21.87
CA PHE A 93 -6.70 2.20 -22.14
C PHE A 93 -5.22 2.06 -21.78
N VAL A 94 -4.38 3.02 -22.16
CA VAL A 94 -2.94 2.99 -21.82
C VAL A 94 -2.72 3.02 -20.32
N VAL A 95 -3.45 3.87 -19.58
CA VAL A 95 -3.35 3.92 -18.11
C VAL A 95 -3.86 2.65 -17.46
N GLY A 96 -5.01 2.14 -17.87
CA GLY A 96 -5.55 0.87 -17.36
C GLY A 96 -4.59 -0.30 -17.60
N LEU A 97 -3.98 -0.37 -18.78
CA LEU A 97 -2.98 -1.38 -19.11
C LEU A 97 -1.71 -1.23 -18.28
N SER A 98 -1.27 0.02 -18.07
CA SER A 98 -0.09 0.33 -17.25
C SER A 98 -0.30 -0.09 -15.80
N VAL A 99 -1.48 0.19 -15.22
CA VAL A 99 -1.84 -0.27 -13.88
C VAL A 99 -1.88 -1.79 -13.81
N ALA A 100 -2.52 -2.45 -14.78
CA ALA A 100 -2.63 -3.90 -14.80
C ALA A 100 -1.27 -4.61 -14.87
N ILE A 101 -0.33 -4.09 -15.68
CA ILE A 101 0.99 -4.72 -15.86
C ILE A 101 1.96 -4.26 -14.76
N ILE A 102 2.16 -2.95 -14.62
CA ILE A 102 3.21 -2.39 -13.77
C ILE A 102 2.82 -2.52 -12.29
N SER A 103 1.62 -2.09 -11.94
CA SER A 103 1.19 -2.06 -10.53
C SER A 103 0.89 -3.47 -10.02
N CYS A 104 0.09 -4.27 -10.72
CA CYS A 104 -0.30 -5.59 -10.21
C CYS A 104 0.83 -6.61 -10.30
N MET A 105 1.47 -6.78 -11.47
CA MET A 105 2.50 -7.81 -11.65
C MET A 105 3.82 -7.41 -10.98
N GLY A 106 4.21 -6.13 -11.10
CA GLY A 106 5.43 -5.61 -10.48
C GLY A 106 5.39 -5.70 -8.95
N SER A 107 4.30 -5.25 -8.33
CA SER A 107 4.15 -5.33 -6.86
C SER A 107 4.14 -6.78 -6.37
N LEU A 108 3.47 -7.68 -7.10
CA LEU A 108 3.45 -9.11 -6.75
C LEU A 108 4.85 -9.72 -6.78
N ALA A 109 5.66 -9.39 -7.79
CA ALA A 109 7.04 -9.87 -7.89
C ALA A 109 7.92 -9.34 -6.76
N ILE A 110 7.85 -8.02 -6.46
CA ILE A 110 8.64 -7.40 -5.38
C ILE A 110 8.27 -8.00 -4.03
N VAL A 111 6.97 -8.11 -3.72
CA VAL A 111 6.50 -8.68 -2.45
C VAL A 111 6.83 -10.17 -2.34
N GLY A 112 6.71 -10.92 -3.45
CA GLY A 112 7.11 -12.33 -3.50
C GLY A 112 8.60 -12.51 -3.20
N MET A 113 9.47 -11.73 -3.84
CA MET A 113 10.91 -11.76 -3.58
C MET A 113 11.26 -11.36 -2.14
N ALA A 114 10.58 -10.35 -1.60
CA ALA A 114 10.72 -9.99 -0.19
C ALA A 114 10.37 -11.16 0.73
N PHE A 115 9.25 -11.85 0.49
CA PHE A 115 8.89 -13.06 1.23
C PHE A 115 9.99 -14.12 1.13
N GLY A 116 10.48 -14.41 -0.08
CA GLY A 116 11.55 -15.38 -0.30
C GLY A 116 12.82 -15.05 0.49
N ALA A 117 13.23 -13.78 0.50
CA ALA A 117 14.38 -13.31 1.26
C ALA A 117 14.20 -13.49 2.79
N TYR A 118 13.01 -13.22 3.34
CA TYR A 118 12.74 -13.50 4.76
C TYR A 118 12.67 -14.99 5.05
N PHE A 119 12.06 -15.77 4.16
CA PHE A 119 11.92 -17.21 4.32
C PHE A 119 13.28 -17.92 4.34
N GLN A 120 14.23 -17.46 3.53
CA GLN A 120 15.60 -17.97 3.53
C GLN A 120 16.31 -17.76 4.87
N LYS A 121 16.04 -16.62 5.57
CA LYS A 121 16.63 -16.32 6.89
C LYS A 121 16.19 -17.30 7.98
N LEU A 122 15.16 -18.12 7.75
CA LEU A 122 14.76 -19.20 8.65
C LEU A 122 15.68 -20.43 8.58
N GLY A 123 16.68 -20.45 7.69
CA GLY A 123 17.65 -21.55 7.58
C GLY A 123 17.13 -22.76 6.80
N THR A 124 16.11 -22.59 5.95
CA THR A 124 15.45 -23.68 5.23
C THR A 124 16.27 -24.27 4.09
N GLY A 125 17.33 -23.57 3.63
CA GLY A 125 18.14 -23.95 2.46
C GLY A 125 17.41 -23.82 1.12
N ILE A 126 16.17 -23.33 1.11
CA ILE A 126 15.38 -23.13 -0.10
C ILE A 126 15.80 -21.80 -0.76
N PRO A 127 16.07 -21.78 -2.09
CA PRO A 127 16.36 -20.54 -2.80
C PRO A 127 15.20 -19.53 -2.69
N PRO A 128 15.51 -18.22 -2.52
CA PRO A 128 14.49 -17.21 -2.33
C PRO A 128 13.52 -17.11 -3.51
N GLU A 129 13.98 -17.34 -4.74
CA GLU A 129 13.14 -17.34 -5.95
C GLU A 129 12.12 -18.48 -5.93
N THR A 130 12.54 -19.68 -5.48
CA THR A 130 11.65 -20.83 -5.36
C THR A 130 10.59 -20.59 -4.28
N ALA A 131 11.00 -20.05 -3.13
CA ALA A 131 10.06 -19.69 -2.05
C ALA A 131 9.07 -18.61 -2.50
N ALA A 132 9.56 -17.56 -3.17
CA ALA A 132 8.75 -16.48 -3.73
C ALA A 132 7.70 -16.99 -4.72
N ASN A 133 8.12 -17.76 -5.73
CA ASN A 133 7.22 -18.31 -6.75
C ASN A 133 6.18 -19.24 -6.12
N THR A 134 6.59 -20.08 -5.17
CA THR A 134 5.68 -21.00 -4.47
C THR A 134 4.64 -20.23 -3.66
N ALA A 135 5.04 -19.20 -2.91
CA ALA A 135 4.13 -18.37 -2.14
C ALA A 135 3.12 -17.63 -3.04
N VAL A 136 3.59 -17.05 -4.15
CA VAL A 136 2.72 -16.38 -5.13
C VAL A 136 1.73 -17.34 -5.76
N MET A 137 2.17 -18.55 -6.15
CA MET A 137 1.28 -19.59 -6.69
C MET A 137 0.22 -20.01 -5.67
N ILE A 138 0.60 -20.27 -4.41
CA ILE A 138 -0.35 -20.63 -3.35
C ILE A 138 -1.36 -19.51 -3.12
N ALA A 139 -0.90 -18.26 -2.99
CA ALA A 139 -1.77 -17.11 -2.82
C ALA A 139 -2.74 -16.98 -4.00
N THR A 140 -2.26 -17.14 -5.23
CA THR A 140 -3.09 -17.10 -6.45
C THR A 140 -4.15 -18.19 -6.43
N LEU A 141 -3.77 -19.43 -6.13
CA LEU A 141 -4.70 -20.55 -6.05
C LEU A 141 -5.79 -20.30 -5.00
N ILE A 142 -5.44 -19.78 -3.82
CA ILE A 142 -6.43 -19.42 -2.80
C ILE A 142 -7.43 -18.39 -3.32
N HIS A 143 -6.95 -17.35 -4.02
CA HIS A 143 -7.83 -16.33 -4.61
C HIS A 143 -8.67 -16.87 -5.78
N CYS A 144 -8.20 -17.90 -6.49
CA CYS A 144 -8.98 -18.60 -7.51
C CYS A 144 -10.07 -19.52 -6.92
N LEU A 145 -9.91 -20.02 -5.69
CA LEU A 145 -10.90 -20.89 -5.04
C LEU A 145 -12.16 -20.13 -4.60
N GLY A 146 -12.02 -18.86 -4.21
CA GLY A 146 -13.15 -18.04 -3.82
C GLY A 146 -12.77 -16.71 -3.17
N VAL A 147 -13.68 -15.74 -3.30
CA VAL A 147 -13.52 -14.39 -2.71
C VAL A 147 -13.49 -14.45 -1.18
N ARG A 148 -14.23 -15.37 -0.56
CA ARG A 148 -14.31 -15.50 0.90
C ARG A 148 -12.97 -15.95 1.50
N GLU A 149 -12.31 -16.89 0.84
CA GLU A 149 -11.07 -17.54 1.22
C GLU A 149 -9.91 -16.57 1.04
N GLY A 150 -9.86 -15.88 -0.10
CA GLY A 150 -8.91 -14.77 -0.32
C GLY A 150 -9.07 -13.66 0.72
N ASN A 151 -10.32 -13.26 1.02
CA ASN A 151 -10.58 -12.25 2.03
C ASN A 151 -10.16 -12.68 3.44
N ALA A 152 -10.37 -13.96 3.81
CA ALA A 152 -9.92 -14.49 5.09
C ALA A 152 -8.40 -14.44 5.23
N VAL A 153 -7.64 -14.83 4.19
CA VAL A 153 -6.18 -14.74 4.18
C VAL A 153 -5.71 -13.29 4.33
N ASN A 154 -6.33 -12.35 3.60
CA ASN A 154 -5.99 -10.93 3.71
C ASN A 154 -6.26 -10.38 5.11
N GLN A 155 -7.39 -10.73 5.72
CA GLN A 155 -7.75 -10.28 7.06
C GLN A 155 -6.79 -10.84 8.13
N ILE A 156 -6.46 -12.14 8.06
CA ILE A 156 -5.47 -12.75 8.96
C ILE A 156 -4.11 -12.08 8.79
N GLY A 157 -3.67 -11.86 7.54
CA GLY A 157 -2.42 -11.16 7.24
C GLY A 157 -2.39 -9.74 7.78
N ALA A 158 -3.48 -8.99 7.67
CA ALA A 158 -3.58 -7.64 8.22
C ALA A 158 -3.45 -7.63 9.75
N ILE A 159 -4.19 -8.49 10.44
CA ILE A 159 -4.13 -8.62 11.91
C ILE A 159 -2.71 -9.00 12.35
N PHE A 160 -2.10 -9.99 11.68
CA PHE A 160 -0.73 -10.43 11.97
C PHE A 160 0.29 -9.29 11.83
N LYS A 161 0.23 -8.53 10.71
CA LYS A 161 1.13 -7.38 10.48
C LYS A 161 0.95 -6.30 11.54
N ILE A 162 -0.29 -5.96 11.88
CA ILE A 162 -0.59 -4.96 12.92
C ILE A 162 -0.07 -5.43 14.28
N ALA A 163 -0.27 -6.70 14.64
CA ALA A 163 0.24 -7.28 15.87
C ALA A 163 1.77 -7.25 15.92
N LEU A 164 2.45 -7.61 14.83
CA LEU A 164 3.91 -7.53 14.71
C LEU A 164 4.43 -6.11 14.90
N LEU A 165 3.85 -5.13 14.20
CA LEU A 165 4.27 -3.72 14.31
C LEU A 165 4.03 -3.20 15.73
N SER A 166 2.87 -3.49 16.31
CA SER A 166 2.56 -3.09 17.70
C SER A 166 3.54 -3.71 18.69
N GLY A 167 3.86 -4.99 18.51
CA GLY A 167 4.87 -5.69 19.32
C GLY A 167 6.26 -5.07 19.17
N LEU A 168 6.68 -4.72 17.96
CA LEU A 168 7.95 -4.06 17.69
C LEU A 168 8.03 -2.69 18.38
N VAL A 169 6.95 -1.91 18.34
CA VAL A 169 6.86 -0.61 19.02
C VAL A 169 6.98 -0.78 20.53
N VAL A 170 6.19 -1.69 21.13
CA VAL A 170 6.23 -1.95 22.58
C VAL A 170 7.62 -2.44 22.99
N TRP A 171 8.21 -3.36 22.24
CA TRP A 171 9.55 -3.87 22.50
C TRP A 171 10.61 -2.75 22.40
N GLY A 172 10.55 -1.92 21.37
CA GLY A 172 11.46 -0.79 21.18
C GLY A 172 11.45 0.21 22.35
N PHE A 173 10.28 0.46 22.97
CA PHE A 173 10.17 1.29 24.17
C PHE A 173 10.54 0.59 25.47
N SER A 174 10.59 -0.74 25.48
CA SER A 174 10.89 -1.55 26.66
C SER A 174 12.38 -1.88 26.81
N VAL A 175 13.16 -1.72 25.74
CA VAL A 175 14.61 -1.95 25.73
C VAL A 175 15.33 -0.66 26.13
N GLU A 176 16.25 -0.75 27.08
CA GLU A 176 17.10 0.37 27.47
C GLU A 176 18.07 0.73 26.32
N ALA A 177 18.20 2.02 26.03
CA ALA A 177 19.06 2.48 24.96
C ALA A 177 20.55 2.27 25.32
N THR A 178 21.17 1.27 24.71
CA THR A 178 22.61 1.05 24.69
C THR A 178 23.26 1.65 23.44
N ALA A 179 24.58 1.81 23.45
CA ALA A 179 25.34 2.29 22.29
C ALA A 179 25.07 1.49 21.00
N ASP A 180 24.73 0.20 21.12
CA ASP A 180 24.41 -0.69 19.99
C ASP A 180 22.96 -0.59 19.51
N THR A 181 22.06 -0.07 20.36
CA THR A 181 20.65 0.18 20.02
C THR A 181 20.34 1.63 19.68
N LEU A 182 21.30 2.53 19.94
CA LEU A 182 21.17 3.93 19.57
C LEU A 182 21.13 4.03 18.04
N PRO A 183 20.28 4.90 17.50
CA PRO A 183 20.22 5.08 16.08
C PRO A 183 21.57 5.57 15.51
N PRO A 184 21.95 5.17 14.28
CA PRO A 184 23.17 5.67 13.67
C PRO A 184 23.16 7.19 13.59
N ASN A 185 24.30 7.81 13.93
CA ASN A 185 24.56 9.26 13.93
C ASN A 185 23.60 10.09 14.81
N THR A 186 23.54 9.78 16.11
CA THR A 186 23.02 10.71 17.13
C THR A 186 23.96 11.88 17.45
N GLY A 187 25.18 11.88 16.89
CA GLY A 187 26.17 12.96 17.02
C GLY A 187 26.09 13.97 15.86
N GLU A 188 26.72 15.13 16.04
CA GLU A 188 26.78 16.27 15.10
C GLU A 188 27.51 15.98 13.76
N ASP A 189 27.92 14.74 13.51
CA ASP A 189 28.58 14.36 12.27
C ASP A 189 27.60 14.51 11.10
N ALA A 190 27.95 15.44 10.22
CA ALA A 190 27.07 16.10 9.29
C ALA A 190 26.13 15.14 8.56
N ILE A 191 24.84 15.46 8.58
CA ILE A 191 23.84 14.98 7.65
C ILE A 191 24.41 15.15 6.23
N VAL A 192 24.96 14.07 5.63
CA VAL A 192 25.36 14.09 4.23
C VAL A 192 24.07 13.92 3.42
N PHE A 193 23.36 15.04 3.24
CA PHE A 193 22.19 15.08 2.39
C PHE A 193 22.64 14.85 0.95
N SER A 194 22.49 13.62 0.48
CA SER A 194 22.63 13.26 -0.91
C SER A 194 21.24 13.28 -1.55
N PRO A 195 20.98 14.17 -2.54
CA PRO A 195 19.70 14.19 -3.23
C PRO A 195 19.33 12.85 -3.87
N SER A 196 20.31 12.08 -4.33
CA SER A 196 20.08 10.75 -4.93
C SER A 196 19.68 9.71 -3.89
N THR A 197 20.36 9.68 -2.73
CA THR A 197 20.02 8.78 -1.62
C THR A 197 18.65 9.13 -1.04
N PHE A 198 18.38 10.41 -0.87
CA PHE A 198 17.07 10.89 -0.41
C PHE A 198 15.95 10.53 -1.40
N GLY A 199 16.17 10.75 -2.70
CA GLY A 199 15.22 10.39 -3.75
C GLY A 199 14.95 8.88 -3.81
N SER A 200 15.99 8.05 -3.66
CA SER A 200 15.87 6.59 -3.58
C SER A 200 15.02 6.16 -2.39
N ALA A 201 15.31 6.70 -1.20
CA ALA A 201 14.54 6.41 0.01
C ALA A 201 13.07 6.88 -0.10
N MET A 202 12.84 8.05 -0.68
CA MET A 202 11.49 8.55 -0.96
C MET A 202 10.72 7.63 -1.91
N ALA A 203 11.36 7.12 -2.97
CA ALA A 203 10.73 6.17 -3.88
C ALA A 203 10.33 4.86 -3.18
N ALA A 204 11.19 4.37 -2.27
CA ALA A 204 10.90 3.16 -1.51
C ALA A 204 9.82 3.37 -0.44
N VAL A 205 9.75 4.54 0.20
CA VAL A 205 8.65 4.90 1.09
C VAL A 205 7.35 5.10 0.30
N ALA A 206 7.40 5.70 -0.89
CA ALA A 206 6.23 5.79 -1.78
C ALA A 206 5.71 4.39 -2.17
N PHE A 207 6.60 3.43 -2.42
CA PHE A 207 6.23 2.02 -2.59
C PHE A 207 5.55 1.45 -1.34
N ALA A 208 6.06 1.76 -0.14
CA ALA A 208 5.47 1.30 1.11
C ALA A 208 4.08 1.88 1.39
N TYR A 209 3.74 3.03 0.81
CA TYR A 209 2.43 3.66 0.89
C TYR A 209 1.46 3.26 -0.23
N LEU A 210 1.84 2.42 -1.18
CA LEU A 210 0.94 1.98 -2.26
C LEU A 210 -0.36 1.39 -1.72
N GLY A 211 -1.44 1.55 -2.48
CA GLY A 211 -2.78 1.08 -2.11
C GLY A 211 -3.68 2.15 -1.49
N TRP A 212 -3.21 3.40 -1.37
CA TRP A 212 -4.03 4.55 -1.00
C TRP A 212 -5.17 4.82 -2.02
N ASP A 213 -4.99 4.42 -3.28
CA ASP A 213 -5.97 4.55 -4.37
C ASP A 213 -6.95 3.37 -4.46
N ASN A 214 -6.75 2.29 -3.70
CA ASN A 214 -7.56 1.06 -3.74
C ASN A 214 -9.09 1.29 -3.65
N PRO A 215 -9.62 2.21 -2.80
CA PRO A 215 -11.06 2.45 -2.73
C PRO A 215 -11.68 2.89 -4.04
N THR A 216 -10.90 3.53 -4.92
CA THR A 216 -11.41 4.02 -6.21
C THR A 216 -11.74 2.89 -7.18
N TYR A 217 -11.15 1.71 -7.01
CA TYR A 217 -11.49 0.54 -7.81
C TYR A 217 -12.80 -0.11 -7.38
N ILE A 218 -13.20 0.07 -6.13
CA ILE A 218 -14.46 -0.44 -5.55
C ILE A 218 -15.48 0.67 -5.25
N ALA A 219 -15.28 1.86 -5.83
CA ALA A 219 -16.12 3.04 -5.54
C ALA A 219 -17.61 2.81 -5.84
N GLY A 220 -17.93 1.93 -6.79
CA GLY A 220 -19.31 1.52 -7.11
C GLY A 220 -20.01 0.74 -5.98
N GLU A 221 -19.25 0.05 -5.14
CA GLU A 221 -19.74 -0.85 -4.07
C GLU A 221 -19.85 -0.17 -2.71
N ILE A 222 -19.26 1.02 -2.54
CA ILE A 222 -19.30 1.78 -1.30
C ILE A 222 -20.69 2.42 -1.12
N ARG A 223 -21.31 2.13 0.04
CA ARG A 223 -22.62 2.66 0.45
C ARG A 223 -22.56 4.18 0.59
N ASP A 224 -23.42 4.82 -0.19
CA ASP A 224 -23.63 6.26 -0.18
C ASP A 224 -22.38 7.09 -0.57
N SER A 225 -21.60 6.63 -1.56
CA SER A 225 -20.36 7.29 -2.03
C SER A 225 -20.45 8.82 -2.18
N ARG A 226 -21.61 9.34 -2.60
CA ARG A 226 -21.85 10.78 -2.80
C ARG A 226 -22.10 11.60 -1.52
N ARG A 227 -22.54 10.97 -0.42
CA ARG A 227 -22.81 11.62 0.88
C ARG A 227 -21.71 11.32 1.90
N SER A 228 -21.20 10.10 1.88
CA SER A 228 -20.15 9.58 2.75
C SER A 228 -18.82 10.33 2.60
N LEU A 229 -18.45 10.71 1.36
CA LEU A 229 -17.19 11.44 1.09
C LEU A 229 -17.30 12.96 1.30
N LYS A 230 -18.52 13.53 1.32
CA LYS A 230 -18.73 14.96 1.65
C LYS A 230 -18.52 15.27 3.12
N LEU A 231 -18.63 14.28 4.01
CA LEU A 231 -18.38 14.43 5.44
C LEU A 231 -16.88 14.59 5.74
N GLU A 232 -15.99 13.92 5.02
CA GLU A 232 -14.53 14.06 5.22
C GLU A 232 -14.02 15.46 4.84
N CYS A 233 -14.62 16.11 3.84
CA CYS A 233 -14.27 17.47 3.43
C CYS A 233 -14.71 18.56 4.44
N HIS A 234 -15.52 18.22 5.45
CA HIS A 234 -15.89 19.13 6.55
C HIS A 234 -14.96 18.98 7.78
N TRP A 235 -14.09 17.97 7.80
CA TRP A 235 -13.14 17.70 8.90
C TRP A 235 -11.66 17.85 8.49
N ALA A 236 -11.40 18.32 7.27
CA ALA A 236 -10.09 18.78 6.80
C ALA A 236 -10.06 20.32 6.80
#